data_AF-T0M0Y4-F1
#
_entry.id   AF-T0M0Y4-F1
#
_cell.length_a   1.000
_cell.length_b   1.000
_cell.length_c   1.000
_cell.angle_alpha   90.00
_cell.angle_beta   90.00
_cell.angle_gamma   90.00
#
_symmetry.space_group_name_H-M   'P 1'
#
loop_
_entity.id
_entity.type
_entity.pdbx_description
1 polymer ?
#
loop_
_entity_poly.entity_id
_entity_poly.type
_entity_poly.pdbx_seq_one_letter_code
_entity_poly.pdbx_strand_id
1 'polypeptide(L)'
;MGSNGRLGKTLMKIFPDAHGIDIENSGHMEAELKEADFAFLALPVEATLNIVKRFPEYGGFIDLTSVKSKMVSFSGHIISLHPLFGPESYEKNKSIIFINDISRINSLDDIKNMFPGYNIISMDAEQHDTLIGEILVKPYILSYISESCNSDIVTGSYSKFLEIEKIKYKENPGVLIDTIKYNANSREIINEIEKKLQDLKKLIGD
;
A
#
# COMPACT_ATOMS: atom_id res chain seq x y z
N MET A 1 -1.85 3.27 14.38
CA MET A 1 -1.95 4.68 13.93
C MET A 1 -2.67 4.76 12.60
N GLY A 2 -3.44 5.82 12.36
CA GLY A 2 -4.30 5.95 11.17
C GLY A 2 -5.59 5.15 11.28
N SER A 3 -6.11 4.98 12.51
CA SER A 3 -7.29 4.15 12.81
C SER A 3 -8.55 4.57 12.08
N ASN A 4 -8.70 5.85 11.72
CA ASN A 4 -9.84 6.31 10.94
C ASN A 4 -9.75 5.98 9.45
N GLY A 5 -8.54 5.64 8.97
CA GLY A 5 -8.29 5.21 7.61
C GLY A 5 -8.86 3.82 7.31
N ARG A 6 -8.99 3.50 6.02
CA ARG A 6 -9.57 2.21 5.56
C ARG A 6 -8.78 1.00 6.06
N LEU A 7 -7.47 1.01 5.88
CA LEU A 7 -6.60 -0.06 6.37
C LEU A 7 -6.54 -0.06 7.91
N GLY A 8 -6.44 1.11 8.55
CA GLY A 8 -6.49 1.22 10.01
C GLY A 8 -7.73 0.57 10.61
N LYS A 9 -8.93 0.89 10.10
CA LYS A 9 -10.18 0.23 10.50
C LYS A 9 -10.16 -1.28 10.28
N THR A 10 -9.49 -1.75 9.23
CA THR A 10 -9.34 -3.18 8.97
C THR A 10 -8.44 -3.83 10.01
N LEU A 11 -7.33 -3.19 10.38
CA LEU A 11 -6.44 -3.67 11.43
C LEU A 11 -7.14 -3.70 12.79
N MET A 12 -7.98 -2.72 13.11
CA MET A 12 -8.79 -2.74 14.35
C MET A 12 -9.75 -3.94 14.41
N LYS A 13 -10.19 -4.47 13.27
CA LYS A 13 -10.99 -5.71 13.23
C LYS A 13 -10.14 -6.97 13.40
N ILE A 14 -8.90 -6.94 12.90
CA ILE A 14 -7.95 -8.05 13.03
C ILE A 14 -7.41 -8.13 14.46
N PHE A 15 -7.18 -6.97 15.09
CA PHE A 15 -6.67 -6.82 16.44
C PHE A 15 -7.69 -6.04 17.29
N PRO A 16 -8.75 -6.69 17.79
CA PRO A 16 -9.85 -6.01 18.49
C PRO A 16 -9.43 -5.33 19.79
N ASP A 17 -8.34 -5.80 20.41
CA ASP A 17 -7.79 -5.25 21.66
C ASP A 17 -6.77 -4.12 21.43
N ALA A 18 -6.47 -3.77 20.17
CA ALA A 18 -5.54 -2.70 19.85
C ALA A 18 -6.13 -1.31 20.14
N HIS A 19 -5.25 -0.34 20.39
CA HIS A 19 -5.64 1.06 20.54
C HIS A 19 -5.51 1.84 19.23
N GLY A 20 -6.57 2.56 18.87
CA GLY A 20 -6.61 3.41 17.67
C GLY A 20 -6.12 4.83 17.96
N ILE A 21 -5.16 5.32 17.18
CA ILE A 21 -4.63 6.69 17.26
C ILE A 21 -4.59 7.28 15.85
N ASP A 22 -5.09 8.50 15.71
CA ASP A 22 -4.98 9.30 14.48
C ASP A 22 -4.08 10.51 14.70
N ILE A 23 -3.46 11.01 13.63
CA ILE A 23 -2.44 12.09 13.70
C ILE A 23 -2.97 13.34 14.39
N GLU A 24 -4.26 13.63 14.24
CA GLU A 24 -4.94 14.78 14.86
C GLU A 24 -4.91 14.72 16.39
N ASN A 25 -4.80 13.52 16.97
CA ASN A 25 -4.74 13.29 18.42
C ASN A 25 -3.30 13.15 18.93
N SER A 26 -2.38 13.94 18.37
CA SER A 26 -0.93 13.80 18.61
C SER A 26 -0.48 13.95 20.08
N GLY A 27 -1.29 14.58 20.94
CA GLY A 27 -0.97 14.78 22.37
C GLY A 27 -0.90 13.49 23.19
N HIS A 28 -1.58 12.42 22.75
CA HIS A 28 -1.57 11.12 23.43
C HIS A 28 -0.58 10.11 22.83
N MET A 29 -0.01 10.42 21.66
CA MET A 29 0.79 9.49 20.88
C MET A 29 2.04 9.00 21.61
N GLU A 30 2.75 9.88 22.32
CA GLU A 30 3.97 9.49 23.04
C GLU A 30 3.66 8.55 24.21
N ALA A 31 2.55 8.77 24.92
CA ALA A 31 2.14 7.91 26.02
C ALA A 31 1.77 6.51 25.52
N GLU A 32 0.99 6.43 24.45
CA GLU A 32 0.60 5.14 23.85
C GLU A 32 1.79 4.38 23.29
N LEU A 33 2.76 5.07 22.66
CA LEU A 33 3.99 4.44 22.17
C LEU A 33 4.88 3.91 23.30
N LYS A 34 4.82 4.46 24.52
CA LYS A 34 5.58 3.93 25.67
C LYS A 34 5.04 2.61 26.18
N GLU A 35 3.74 2.37 26.02
CA GLU A 35 3.06 1.16 26.49
C GLU A 35 2.93 0.08 25.41
N ALA A 36 2.98 0.47 24.13
CA ALA A 36 2.80 -0.46 23.02
C ALA A 36 4.08 -1.23 22.67
N ASP A 37 3.97 -2.53 22.45
CA ASP A 37 5.05 -3.34 21.87
C ASP A 37 5.23 -3.07 20.36
N PHE A 38 4.10 -2.85 19.67
CA PHE A 38 4.04 -2.64 18.23
C PHE A 38 3.09 -1.52 17.84
N ALA A 39 3.49 -0.71 16.86
CA ALA A 39 2.65 0.35 16.31
C ALA A 39 2.52 0.21 14.78
N PHE A 40 1.35 -0.22 14.32
CA PHE A 40 1.02 -0.24 12.89
C PHE A 40 0.83 1.17 12.34
N LEU A 41 1.56 1.50 11.28
CA LEU A 41 1.51 2.79 10.60
C LEU A 41 0.65 2.71 9.34
N ALA A 42 -0.68 2.76 9.51
CA ALA A 42 -1.64 2.79 8.41
C ALA A 42 -1.87 4.23 7.92
N LEU A 43 -0.79 4.92 7.54
CA LEU A 43 -0.75 6.34 7.19
C LEU A 43 -0.22 6.54 5.76
N PRO A 44 -0.49 7.69 5.12
CA PRO A 44 0.20 8.09 3.89
C PRO A 44 1.71 8.12 4.07
N VAL A 45 2.46 7.93 2.97
CA VAL A 45 3.92 7.72 3.00
C VAL A 45 4.64 8.81 3.79
N GLU A 46 4.41 10.08 3.47
CA GLU A 46 5.08 11.21 4.15
C GLU A 46 4.76 11.27 5.65
N ALA A 47 3.52 10.95 6.03
CA ALA A 47 3.13 10.92 7.43
C ALA A 47 3.83 9.78 8.18
N THR A 48 3.94 8.60 7.58
CA THR A 48 4.73 7.48 8.11
C THR A 48 6.19 7.89 8.35
N LEU A 49 6.84 8.50 7.35
CA LEU A 49 8.22 8.98 7.47
C LEU A 49 8.40 9.96 8.64
N ASN A 50 7.46 10.89 8.79
CA ASN A 50 7.50 11.90 9.85
C ASN A 50 7.33 11.30 11.24
N ILE A 51 6.45 10.30 11.40
CA ILE A 51 6.25 9.62 12.68
C ILE A 51 7.50 8.84 13.09
N VAL A 52 8.08 8.04 12.19
CA VAL A 52 9.27 7.25 12.50
C VAL A 52 10.45 8.17 12.88
N LYS A 53 10.65 9.28 12.15
CA LYS A 53 11.69 10.27 12.47
C LYS A 53 11.46 10.99 13.81
N ARG A 54 10.20 11.19 14.20
CA ARG A 54 9.85 11.90 15.43
C ARG A 54 10.12 11.05 16.68
N PHE A 55 10.05 9.73 16.58
CA PHE A 55 10.22 8.80 17.69
C PHE A 55 11.31 7.74 17.38
N PRO A 56 12.56 8.16 17.14
CA PRO A 56 13.63 7.26 16.67
C PRO A 56 14.09 6.23 17.72
N GLU A 57 13.63 6.35 18.97
CA GLU A 57 13.93 5.37 20.03
C GLU A 57 12.93 4.21 20.05
N TYR A 58 11.79 4.34 19.35
CA TYR A 58 10.75 3.32 19.34
C TYR A 58 10.98 2.27 18.25
N GLY A 59 11.47 1.09 18.64
CA GLY A 59 11.79 -0.01 17.72
C GLY A 59 10.61 -0.91 17.32
N GLY A 60 9.38 -0.57 17.72
CA GLY A 60 8.16 -1.35 17.48
C GLY A 60 7.34 -0.92 16.26
N PHE A 61 7.85 -0.02 15.41
CA PHE A 61 7.08 0.46 14.26
C PHE A 61 6.89 -0.62 13.20
N ILE A 62 5.64 -0.77 12.74
CA ILE A 62 5.27 -1.62 11.61
C ILE A 62 4.78 -0.73 10.46
N ASP A 63 5.62 -0.57 9.45
CA ASP A 63 5.32 0.16 8.22
C ASP A 63 4.40 -0.65 7.30
N LEU A 64 3.35 0.01 6.78
CA LEU A 64 2.35 -0.57 5.87
C LEU A 64 2.25 0.18 4.54
N THR A 65 3.20 1.06 4.20
CA THR A 65 3.10 1.83 2.95
C THR A 65 3.20 0.96 1.71
N SER A 66 2.54 1.37 0.63
CA SER A 66 2.59 0.62 -0.64
C SER A 66 3.91 0.75 -1.41
N VAL A 67 4.84 1.60 -0.95
CA VAL A 67 6.14 1.86 -1.58
C VAL A 67 7.23 1.71 -0.53
N LYS A 68 8.20 0.81 -0.77
CA LYS A 68 9.17 0.36 0.23
C LYS A 68 10.53 0.99 0.08
N SER A 69 10.92 1.38 -1.14
CA SER A 69 12.13 2.17 -1.39
C SER A 69 12.22 3.44 -0.53
N LYS A 70 11.08 4.05 -0.15
CA LYS A 70 11.04 5.23 0.74
C LYS A 70 11.38 4.93 2.21
N MET A 71 11.34 3.66 2.61
CA MET A 71 11.57 3.22 3.98
C MET A 71 12.99 2.68 4.22
N VAL A 72 13.80 2.57 3.16
CA VAL A 72 15.18 2.03 3.23
C VAL A 72 16.05 2.79 4.23
N SER A 73 15.83 4.10 4.43
CA SER A 73 16.57 4.88 5.42
C SER A 73 16.32 4.45 6.88
N PHE A 74 15.31 3.61 7.13
CA PHE A 74 14.99 3.04 8.45
C PHE A 74 15.28 1.54 8.52
N SER A 75 16.09 1.02 7.59
CA SER A 75 16.52 -0.38 7.59
C SER A 75 17.09 -0.79 8.95
N GLY A 76 16.62 -1.91 9.48
CA GLY A 76 16.99 -2.43 10.80
C GLY A 76 16.25 -1.81 11.98
N HIS A 77 15.53 -0.70 11.80
CA HIS A 77 14.85 0.03 12.89
C HIS A 77 13.35 -0.24 12.96
N ILE A 78 12.72 -0.56 11.82
CA ILE A 78 11.27 -0.82 11.72
C ILE A 78 11.01 -2.25 11.25
N ILE A 79 9.75 -2.68 11.23
CA ILE A 79 9.29 -3.84 10.49
C ILE A 79 8.48 -3.33 9.29
N SER A 80 8.82 -3.72 8.07
CA SER A 80 8.14 -3.22 6.88
C SER A 80 7.36 -4.34 6.20
N LEU A 81 6.05 -4.12 6.03
CA LEU A 81 5.10 -5.09 5.49
C LEU A 81 4.23 -4.48 4.40
N HIS A 82 3.79 -5.30 3.45
CA HIS A 82 2.70 -4.95 2.54
C HIS A 82 1.59 -5.99 2.66
N PRO A 83 0.50 -5.70 3.39
CA PRO A 83 -0.68 -6.57 3.40
C PRO A 83 -1.31 -6.59 2.01
N LEU A 84 -1.43 -7.76 1.37
CA LEU A 84 -2.05 -7.89 0.04
C LEU A 84 -3.59 -7.89 0.13
N PHE A 85 -4.12 -7.31 1.20
CA PHE A 85 -5.53 -7.24 1.49
C PHE A 85 -5.92 -5.83 1.96
N GLY A 86 -7.18 -5.49 1.69
CA GLY A 86 -7.81 -4.28 2.17
C GLY A 86 -9.16 -4.59 2.83
N PRO A 87 -10.00 -3.57 3.09
CA PRO A 87 -11.29 -3.75 3.75
C PRO A 87 -12.22 -4.75 3.04
N GLU A 88 -12.12 -4.86 1.71
CA GLU A 88 -12.97 -5.76 0.91
C GLU A 88 -12.42 -7.19 0.82
N SER A 89 -11.16 -7.43 1.21
CA SER A 89 -10.47 -8.70 0.95
C SER A 89 -9.77 -9.33 2.17
N TYR A 90 -9.69 -8.67 3.32
CA TYR A 90 -8.96 -9.17 4.51
C TYR A 90 -9.45 -10.51 5.07
N GLU A 91 -10.70 -10.91 4.77
CA GLU A 91 -11.23 -12.22 5.16
C GLU A 91 -10.82 -13.34 4.19
N LYS A 92 -10.61 -13.00 2.91
CA LYS A 92 -10.34 -13.97 1.84
C LYS A 92 -8.87 -14.07 1.47
N ASN A 93 -8.17 -12.95 1.46
CA ASN A 93 -6.74 -12.90 1.19
C ASN A 93 -5.97 -12.79 2.50
N LYS A 94 -5.21 -13.85 2.81
CA LYS A 94 -4.39 -13.96 4.02
C LYS A 94 -2.90 -13.89 3.67
N SER A 95 -2.52 -13.07 2.68
CA SER A 95 -1.11 -12.92 2.28
C SER A 95 -0.54 -11.57 2.69
N ILE A 96 0.69 -11.58 3.19
CA ILE A 96 1.46 -10.38 3.57
C ILE A 96 2.85 -10.51 2.98
N ILE A 97 3.34 -9.43 2.34
CA ILE A 97 4.74 -9.35 1.95
C ILE A 97 5.54 -8.78 3.12
N PHE A 98 6.62 -9.46 3.50
CA PHE A 98 7.60 -9.02 4.49
C PHE A 98 8.87 -8.54 3.77
N ILE A 99 9.31 -7.32 4.08
CA ILE A 99 10.45 -6.69 3.40
C ILE A 99 11.73 -6.95 4.20
N ASN A 100 12.55 -7.89 3.73
CA ASN A 100 13.62 -8.49 4.54
C ASN A 100 14.86 -7.60 4.72
N ASP A 101 15.12 -6.68 3.81
CA ASP A 101 16.26 -5.75 3.79
C ASP A 101 15.97 -4.44 4.52
N ILE A 102 14.71 -4.18 4.86
CA ILE A 102 14.29 -3.05 5.70
C ILE A 102 13.96 -3.50 7.12
N SER A 103 13.31 -4.64 7.26
CA SER A 103 12.79 -5.08 8.56
C SER A 103 13.92 -5.41 9.54
N ARG A 104 13.72 -5.09 10.83
CA ARG A 104 14.66 -5.43 11.90
C ARG A 104 14.95 -6.92 11.96
N ILE A 105 16.17 -7.27 12.35
CA ILE A 105 16.62 -8.66 12.47
C ILE A 105 15.68 -9.44 13.39
N ASN A 106 15.38 -10.69 13.04
CA ASN A 106 14.50 -11.62 13.78
C ASN A 106 13.02 -11.20 13.91
N SER A 107 12.57 -10.14 13.22
CA SER A 107 11.15 -9.74 13.27
C SER A 107 10.19 -10.62 12.48
N LEU A 108 10.69 -11.51 11.62
CA LEU A 108 9.82 -12.39 10.82
C LEU A 108 8.95 -13.28 11.72
N ASP A 109 9.50 -13.78 12.83
CA ASP A 109 8.76 -14.63 13.75
C ASP A 109 7.74 -13.84 14.56
N ASP A 110 8.02 -12.58 14.91
CA ASP A 110 7.02 -11.67 15.48
C ASP A 110 5.81 -11.55 14.55
N ILE A 111 6.04 -11.36 13.25
CA ILE A 111 4.97 -11.21 12.26
C ILE A 111 4.19 -12.51 12.05
N LYS A 112 4.84 -13.67 12.04
CA LYS A 112 4.15 -14.96 11.99
C LYS A 112 3.27 -15.19 13.22
N ASN A 113 3.74 -14.78 14.40
CA ASN A 113 2.98 -14.89 15.64
C ASN A 113 1.79 -13.91 15.67
N MET A 114 1.97 -12.69 15.15
CA MET A 114 0.89 -11.69 15.04
C MET A 114 -0.18 -12.07 14.00
N PHE A 115 0.22 -12.77 12.93
CA PHE A 115 -0.68 -13.16 11.84
C PHE A 115 -0.71 -14.68 11.65
N PRO A 116 -1.23 -15.45 12.63
CA PRO A 116 -1.25 -16.90 12.55
C PRO A 116 -2.10 -17.37 11.36
N GLY A 117 -1.55 -18.29 10.56
CA GLY A 117 -2.20 -18.84 9.37
C GLY A 117 -2.15 -17.94 8.13
N TYR A 118 -1.51 -16.77 8.20
CA TYR A 118 -1.25 -15.96 7.02
C TYR A 118 -0.04 -16.51 6.24
N ASN A 119 -0.10 -16.38 4.92
CA ASN A 119 1.01 -16.63 4.02
C ASN A 119 1.95 -15.41 4.02
N ILE A 120 3.12 -15.56 4.63
CA ILE A 120 4.13 -14.50 4.70
C ILE A 120 5.16 -14.72 3.59
N ILE A 121 5.21 -13.81 2.63
CA ILE A 121 6.12 -13.84 1.48
C ILE A 121 7.27 -12.88 1.75
N SER A 122 8.51 -13.37 1.79
CA SER A 122 9.68 -12.50 2.00
C SER A 122 10.32 -12.10 0.66
N MET A 123 10.62 -10.81 0.51
CA MET A 123 11.39 -10.25 -0.61
C MET A 123 12.09 -8.97 -0.17
N ASP A 124 13.02 -8.47 -0.97
CA ASP A 124 13.65 -7.17 -0.72
C ASP A 124 12.78 -6.00 -1.25
N ALA A 125 13.14 -4.77 -0.88
CA ALA A 125 12.39 -3.57 -1.24
C ALA A 125 12.34 -3.31 -2.75
N GLU A 126 13.40 -3.65 -3.49
CA GLU A 126 13.49 -3.46 -4.94
C GLU A 126 12.58 -4.43 -5.69
N GLN A 127 12.63 -5.72 -5.32
CA GLN A 127 11.74 -6.77 -5.81
C GLN A 127 10.28 -6.42 -5.55
N HIS A 128 9.99 -5.95 -4.33
CA HIS A 128 8.66 -5.50 -3.97
C HIS A 128 8.19 -4.35 -4.85
N ASP A 129 8.94 -3.25 -4.94
CA ASP A 129 8.49 -2.07 -5.69
C ASP A 129 8.38 -2.36 -7.19
N THR A 130 9.20 -3.27 -7.73
CA THR A 130 9.06 -3.80 -9.10
C THR A 130 7.76 -4.56 -9.28
N LEU A 131 7.46 -5.50 -8.38
CA LEU A 131 6.20 -6.26 -8.41
C LEU A 131 4.98 -5.33 -8.29
N ILE A 132 4.98 -4.40 -7.33
CA ILE A 132 3.91 -3.41 -7.13
C ILE A 132 3.73 -2.50 -8.35
N GLY A 133 4.82 -2.20 -9.05
CA GLY A 133 4.78 -1.51 -10.34
C GLY A 133 3.83 -2.22 -11.34
N GLU A 134 4.00 -3.53 -11.45
CA GLU A 134 3.21 -4.36 -12.36
C GLU A 134 1.77 -4.60 -11.87
N ILE A 135 1.59 -4.94 -10.59
CA ILE A 135 0.30 -5.46 -10.10
C ILE A 135 -0.62 -4.39 -9.49
N LEU A 136 -0.10 -3.20 -9.15
CA LEU A 136 -0.89 -2.07 -8.65
C LEU A 136 -0.74 -0.82 -9.49
N VAL A 137 0.49 -0.32 -9.69
CA VAL A 137 0.73 0.97 -10.38
C VAL A 137 0.18 0.96 -11.80
N LYS A 138 0.49 -0.07 -12.58
CA LYS A 138 0.00 -0.21 -13.96
C LYS A 138 -1.54 -0.24 -14.04
N PRO A 139 -2.27 -1.08 -13.26
CA PRO A 139 -3.72 -1.00 -13.14
C PRO A 139 -4.24 0.37 -12.68
N TYR A 140 -3.57 1.04 -11.74
CA TYR A 140 -3.98 2.36 -11.26
C TYR A 140 -3.86 3.44 -12.34
N ILE A 141 -2.78 3.45 -13.11
CA ILE A 141 -2.60 4.38 -14.23
C ILE A 141 -3.71 4.17 -15.26
N LEU A 142 -3.97 2.92 -15.66
CA LEU A 142 -5.04 2.58 -16.61
C LEU A 142 -6.41 3.02 -16.10
N SER A 143 -6.71 2.75 -14.82
CA SER A 143 -7.94 3.20 -14.17
C SER A 143 -8.06 4.73 -14.17
N TYR A 144 -6.97 5.42 -13.80
CA TYR A 144 -6.91 6.87 -13.68
C TYR A 144 -7.27 7.59 -14.99
N ILE A 145 -6.72 7.12 -16.12
CA ILE A 145 -6.98 7.70 -17.45
C ILE A 145 -8.27 7.20 -18.10
N SER A 146 -8.90 6.16 -17.54
CA SER A 146 -10.15 5.61 -18.09
C SER A 146 -11.32 6.50 -17.72
N GLU A 147 -12.17 6.84 -18.69
CA GLU A 147 -13.46 7.51 -18.47
C GLU A 147 -14.56 6.72 -19.18
N SER A 148 -15.54 6.23 -18.41
CA SER A 148 -16.72 5.58 -18.97
C SER A 148 -17.71 6.60 -19.54
N CYS A 149 -18.45 6.16 -20.55
CA CYS A 149 -19.63 6.87 -21.02
C CYS A 149 -20.87 6.38 -20.28
N ASN A 150 -21.82 7.28 -20.02
CA ASN A 150 -23.11 6.91 -19.48
C ASN A 150 -23.96 6.31 -20.60
N SER A 151 -24.02 4.99 -20.67
CA SER A 151 -24.73 4.23 -21.70
C SER A 151 -25.42 3.02 -21.08
N ASP A 152 -26.70 2.82 -21.43
CA ASP A 152 -27.47 1.63 -21.05
C ASP A 152 -27.08 0.39 -21.88
N ILE A 153 -26.32 0.58 -22.96
CA ILE A 153 -25.83 -0.49 -23.82
C ILE A 153 -24.47 -0.95 -23.30
N VAL A 154 -24.44 -2.15 -22.73
CA VAL A 154 -23.24 -2.82 -22.22
C VAL A 154 -22.85 -4.00 -23.12
N THR A 155 -21.57 -4.06 -23.47
CA THR A 155 -20.95 -5.23 -24.08
C THR A 155 -20.05 -5.93 -23.06
N GLY A 156 -19.71 -7.21 -23.27
CA GLY A 156 -18.80 -7.92 -22.37
C GLY A 156 -17.43 -7.24 -22.21
N SER A 157 -16.90 -6.64 -23.29
CA SER A 157 -15.66 -5.85 -23.24
C SER A 157 -15.83 -4.57 -22.43
N TYR A 158 -16.96 -3.89 -22.59
CA TYR A 158 -17.26 -2.67 -21.83
C TYR A 158 -17.43 -2.97 -20.34
N SER A 159 -18.05 -4.08 -19.96
CA SER A 159 -18.15 -4.50 -18.56
C SER A 159 -16.77 -4.67 -17.90
N LYS A 160 -15.80 -5.27 -18.59
CA LYS A 160 -14.42 -5.39 -18.11
C LYS A 160 -13.70 -4.03 -18.01
N PHE A 161 -13.96 -3.13 -18.96
CA PHE A 161 -13.44 -1.75 -18.89
C PHE A 161 -13.97 -1.01 -17.66
N LEU A 162 -15.25 -1.16 -17.35
CA LEU A 162 -15.85 -0.58 -16.12
C LEU A 162 -15.22 -1.16 -14.84
N GLU A 163 -14.75 -2.41 -14.84
CA GLU A 163 -14.01 -2.96 -13.69
C GLU A 163 -12.66 -2.26 -13.49
N ILE A 164 -11.92 -1.99 -14.57
CA ILE A 164 -10.66 -1.24 -14.53
C ILE A 164 -10.91 0.18 -14.04
N GLU A 165 -11.90 0.87 -14.61
CA GLU A 165 -12.23 2.24 -14.20
C GLU A 165 -12.64 2.31 -12.71
N LYS A 166 -13.37 1.32 -12.20
CA LYS A 166 -13.82 1.30 -10.80
C LYS A 166 -12.68 1.27 -9.78
N ILE A 167 -11.46 0.84 -10.17
CA ILE A 167 -10.32 0.77 -9.26
C ILE A 167 -10.06 2.14 -8.59
N LYS A 168 -10.05 3.24 -9.34
CA LYS A 168 -9.79 4.58 -8.79
C LYS A 168 -10.82 5.08 -7.78
N TYR A 169 -12.06 4.57 -7.86
CA TYR A 169 -13.14 4.91 -6.91
C TYR A 169 -13.17 3.98 -5.70
N LYS A 170 -12.62 2.77 -5.86
CA LYS A 170 -12.53 1.77 -4.80
C LYS A 170 -11.30 1.94 -3.92
N GLU A 171 -10.35 2.79 -4.28
CA GLU A 171 -9.17 3.08 -3.47
C GLU A 171 -9.24 4.45 -2.79
N ASN A 172 -8.41 4.66 -1.77
CA ASN A 172 -8.22 6.02 -1.25
C ASN A 172 -7.44 6.84 -2.30
N PRO A 173 -7.94 8.01 -2.75
CA PRO A 173 -7.27 8.78 -3.81
C PRO A 173 -5.83 9.16 -3.48
N GLY A 174 -5.54 9.52 -2.22
CA GLY A 174 -4.19 9.83 -1.76
C GLY A 174 -3.27 8.63 -1.87
N VAL A 175 -3.71 7.45 -1.41
CA VAL A 175 -2.91 6.21 -1.51
C VAL A 175 -2.66 5.81 -2.96
N LEU A 176 -3.66 5.92 -3.82
CA LEU A 176 -3.53 5.63 -5.26
C LEU A 176 -2.47 6.53 -5.89
N ILE A 177 -2.59 7.85 -5.67
CA ILE A 177 -1.66 8.84 -6.22
C ILE A 177 -0.26 8.69 -5.63
N ASP A 178 -0.12 8.45 -4.33
CA ASP A 178 1.18 8.24 -3.68
C ASP A 178 1.86 6.97 -4.22
N THR A 179 1.11 5.89 -4.44
CA THR A 179 1.64 4.64 -5.00
C THR A 179 2.19 4.87 -6.42
N ILE A 180 1.46 5.61 -7.27
CA ILE A 180 1.96 5.99 -8.60
C ILE A 180 3.15 6.94 -8.47
N LYS A 181 3.04 8.00 -7.67
CA LYS A 181 4.02 9.08 -7.59
C LYS A 181 5.38 8.60 -7.06
N TYR A 182 5.37 7.71 -6.07
CA TYR A 182 6.58 7.34 -5.34
C TYR A 182 7.23 6.03 -5.80
N ASN A 183 6.53 5.19 -6.57
CA ASN A 183 7.14 4.00 -7.14
C ASN A 183 8.11 4.38 -8.27
N ALA A 184 9.35 3.88 -8.21
CA ALA A 184 10.41 4.24 -9.16
C ALA A 184 10.11 3.81 -10.60
N ASN A 185 9.31 2.77 -10.79
CA ASN A 185 8.99 2.18 -12.09
C ASN A 185 7.83 2.88 -12.79
N SER A 186 7.09 3.76 -12.10
CA SER A 186 5.90 4.43 -12.64
C SER A 186 6.20 5.19 -13.93
N ARG A 187 7.35 5.86 -14.01
CA ARG A 187 7.73 6.61 -15.21
C ARG A 187 7.93 5.70 -16.42
N GLU A 188 8.60 4.58 -16.22
CA GLU A 188 8.81 3.58 -17.28
C GLU A 188 7.48 3.00 -17.74
N ILE A 189 6.60 2.62 -16.80
CA ILE A 189 5.26 2.12 -17.10
C ILE A 189 4.44 3.13 -17.91
N ILE A 190 4.47 4.42 -17.56
CA ILE A 190 3.80 5.47 -18.33
C ILE A 190 4.37 5.56 -19.74
N ASN A 191 5.70 5.59 -19.90
CA ASN A 191 6.35 5.65 -21.21
C ASN A 191 5.98 4.43 -22.08
N GLU A 192 5.87 3.24 -21.51
CA GLU A 192 5.43 2.03 -22.22
C GLU A 192 3.99 2.15 -22.72
N ILE A 193 3.09 2.68 -21.88
CA ILE A 193 1.69 2.92 -22.24
C ILE A 193 1.62 3.96 -23.36
N GLU A 194 2.33 5.08 -23.22
CA GLU A 194 2.40 6.13 -24.24
C GLU A 194 2.91 5.61 -25.58
N LYS A 195 3.98 4.80 -25.58
CA LYS A 195 4.52 4.18 -26.78
C LYS A 195 3.48 3.29 -27.46
N LYS A 196 2.78 2.44 -26.70
CA LYS A 196 1.71 1.58 -27.24
C LYS A 196 0.56 2.38 -27.84
N LEU A 197 0.18 3.51 -27.21
CA LEU A 197 -0.84 4.41 -27.75
C LEU A 197 -0.38 5.09 -29.05
N GLN A 198 0.89 5.49 -29.14
CA GLN A 198 1.47 6.06 -30.37
C GLN A 198 1.50 5.02 -31.50
N ASP A 199 1.88 3.78 -31.20
CA ASP A 199 1.90 2.71 -32.20
C ASP A 199 0.48 2.38 -32.67
N LEU A 200 -0.52 2.40 -31.78
CA LEU A 200 -1.92 2.25 -32.15
C LEU A 200 -2.40 3.39 -33.05
N LYS A 201 -2.04 4.64 -32.76
CA LYS A 201 -2.36 5.81 -33.61
C LYS A 201 -1.83 5.65 -35.04
N LYS A 202 -0.58 5.18 -35.19
CA LYS A 202 0.01 4.92 -36.51
C LYS A 202 -0.77 3.86 -37.31
N LEU A 203 -1.39 2.89 -36.65
CA LEU A 203 -2.17 1.84 -37.32
C LEU A 203 -3.52 2.33 -37.83
N ILE A 204 -4.15 3.28 -37.14
CA ILE A 204 -5.47 3.83 -37.51
C ILE A 204 -5.40 4.98 -38.53
N GLY A 205 -4.18 5.49 -38.81
CA GLY A 205 -3.97 6.69 -39.62
C GLY A 205 -4.17 7.97 -38.81
N ASP A 206 -3.50 9.05 -39.24
CA ASP A 206 -3.74 10.39 -38.69
C ASP A 206 -5.14 10.92 -39.06
#